data_AF-A0A413G5X8-F1
#
_entry.id   AF-A0A413G5X8-F1
#
_cell.length_a   1.000
_cell.length_b   1.000
_cell.length_c   1.000
_cell.angle_alpha   90.00
_cell.angle_beta   90.00
_cell.angle_gamma   90.00
#
_symmetry.space_group_name_H-M   'P 1'
#
loop_
_entity.id
_entity.type
_entity.pdbx_description
1 polymer ?
#
loop_
_entity_poly.entity_id
_entity_poly.type
_entity_poly.pdbx_seq_one_letter_code
_entity_poly.pdbx_strand_id
1 'polypeptide(L)'
;MIRKFDAFMNKLASWSSFIGAIWIFIIMIFICVDVSGRLFLHRPIIGTPEIVQNSLAAIAFLMLPWATHLGQHVRSTMIKDKLPERGGYIIEIFAFLIGALLFAFIVYASWEPMVFATQIKDFQGEGLRVPIYPVWWVIVFGAVQSCYQCISKIVRAVLLFKGKKGVEDLNEEGGIQI
;
A
#
# COMPACT_ATOMS: atom_id res chain seq x y z
N MET A 1 15.88 -19.28 -8.68
CA MET A 1 14.61 -19.43 -7.95
C MET A 1 14.13 -18.09 -7.37
N ILE A 2 14.97 -17.35 -6.65
CA ILE A 2 14.66 -16.04 -6.02
C ILE A 2 14.04 -15.01 -6.99
N ARG A 3 14.61 -14.84 -8.20
CA ARG A 3 14.08 -13.90 -9.21
C ARG A 3 12.64 -14.22 -9.67
N LYS A 4 12.26 -15.51 -9.76
CA LYS A 4 10.90 -15.91 -10.18
C LYS A 4 9.89 -15.61 -9.08
N PHE A 5 10.28 -15.78 -7.82
CA PHE A 5 9.45 -15.48 -6.66
C PHE A 5 9.21 -13.98 -6.49
N ASP A 6 10.25 -13.15 -6.67
CA ASP A 6 10.11 -11.69 -6.73
C ASP A 6 9.14 -11.25 -7.84
N ALA A 7 9.27 -11.80 -9.04
CA ALA A 7 8.39 -11.45 -10.17
C ALA A 7 6.93 -11.80 -9.89
N PHE A 8 6.68 -12.94 -9.23
CA PHE A 8 5.34 -13.33 -8.80
C PHE A 8 4.77 -12.35 -7.76
N MET A 9 5.56 -11.99 -6.74
CA MET A 9 5.13 -11.04 -5.70
C MET A 9 4.87 -9.64 -6.25
N ASN A 10 5.69 -9.18 -7.19
CA ASN A 10 5.48 -7.89 -7.87
C ASN A 10 4.22 -7.91 -8.71
N LYS A 11 3.96 -9.01 -9.43
CA LYS A 11 2.71 -9.16 -10.20
C LYS A 11 1.51 -9.15 -9.27
N LEU A 12 1.58 -9.85 -8.15
CA LEU A 12 0.51 -9.86 -7.15
C LEU A 12 0.22 -8.45 -6.60
N ALA A 13 1.27 -7.67 -6.31
CA ALA A 13 1.13 -6.29 -5.86
C ALA A 13 0.57 -5.34 -6.94
N SER A 14 0.96 -5.53 -8.21
CA SER A 14 0.40 -4.76 -9.32
C SER A 14 -1.11 -5.03 -9.47
N TRP A 15 -1.52 -6.29 -9.38
CA TRP A 15 -2.93 -6.67 -9.41
C TRP A 15 -3.71 -6.10 -8.22
N SER A 16 -3.15 -6.13 -7.01
CA SER A 16 -3.81 -5.54 -5.83
C SER A 16 -4.01 -4.03 -6.00
N SER A 17 -3.03 -3.32 -6.57
CA SER A 17 -3.13 -1.90 -6.86
C SER A 17 -4.15 -1.59 -7.95
N PHE A 18 -4.23 -2.42 -9.01
CA PHE A 18 -5.24 -2.28 -10.06
C PHE A 18 -6.66 -2.45 -9.52
N ILE A 19 -6.89 -3.45 -8.66
CA ILE A 19 -8.17 -3.65 -7.97
C ILE A 19 -8.49 -2.44 -7.09
N GLY A 20 -7.50 -1.92 -6.35
CA GLY A 20 -7.66 -0.70 -5.55
C GLY A 20 -8.04 0.51 -6.39
N ALA A 21 -7.46 0.66 -7.59
CA ALA A 21 -7.73 1.77 -8.51
C ALA A 21 -9.17 1.75 -9.04
N ILE A 22 -9.70 0.56 -9.34
CA ILE A 22 -11.11 0.41 -9.71
C ILE A 22 -12.01 0.73 -8.50
N TRP A 23 -11.64 0.26 -7.31
CA TRP A 23 -12.44 0.47 -6.11
C TRP A 23 -12.53 1.95 -5.70
N ILE A 24 -11.42 2.71 -5.77
CA ILE A 24 -11.45 4.15 -5.49
C ILE A 24 -12.35 4.90 -6.48
N PHE A 25 -12.37 4.51 -7.74
CA PHE A 25 -13.26 5.09 -8.73
C PHE A 25 -14.74 4.83 -8.40
N ILE A 26 -15.08 3.62 -7.96
CA ILE A 26 -16.43 3.27 -7.49
C ILE A 26 -16.83 4.13 -6.28
N ILE A 27 -15.94 4.26 -5.30
CA ILE A 27 -16.21 5.06 -4.09
C ILE A 27 -16.34 6.55 -4.42
N MET A 28 -15.57 7.07 -5.38
CA MET A 28 -15.72 8.44 -5.86
C MET A 28 -17.13 8.69 -6.40
N ILE A 29 -17.62 7.80 -7.28
CA ILE A 29 -19.00 7.90 -7.81
C ILE A 29 -20.02 7.79 -6.68
N PHE A 30 -19.82 6.86 -5.74
CA PHE A 30 -20.70 6.69 -4.58
C PHE A 30 -20.82 7.96 -3.74
N ILE A 31 -19.70 8.63 -3.45
CA ILE A 31 -19.68 9.90 -2.71
C ILE A 31 -20.38 11.00 -3.52
N CYS A 32 -20.15 11.08 -4.84
CA CYS A 32 -20.84 12.05 -5.69
C CYS A 32 -22.36 11.87 -5.67
N VAL A 33 -22.85 10.62 -5.72
CA VAL A 33 -24.28 10.30 -5.62
C VAL A 33 -24.83 10.67 -4.24
N ASP A 34 -24.11 10.36 -3.17
CA ASP A 34 -24.50 10.67 -1.80
C ASP A 34 -24.58 12.20 -1.54
N VAL A 35 -23.60 12.98 -2.03
CA VAL A 35 -23.63 14.45 -1.96
C VAL A 35 -24.77 15.02 -2.79
N SER A 36 -25.00 14.51 -4.00
CA SER A 36 -26.09 14.96 -4.87
C SER A 36 -27.45 14.64 -4.25
N GLY A 37 -27.62 13.45 -3.65
CA GLY A 37 -28.84 13.04 -2.96
C GLY A 37 -29.18 13.93 -1.76
N ARG A 38 -28.17 14.33 -0.99
CA ARG A 38 -28.36 15.31 0.09
C ARG A 38 -28.84 16.67 -0.41
N LEU A 39 -28.26 17.16 -1.50
CA LEU A 39 -28.55 18.49 -2.04
C LEU A 39 -29.91 18.57 -2.74
N PHE A 40 -30.29 17.56 -3.53
CA PHE A 40 -31.51 17.60 -4.33
C PHE A 40 -32.71 16.94 -3.65
N LEU A 41 -32.51 15.84 -2.91
CA LEU A 41 -33.60 15.00 -2.39
C LEU A 41 -33.80 15.15 -0.89
N HIS A 42 -32.94 15.90 -0.18
CA HIS A 42 -32.92 16.04 1.29
C HIS A 42 -32.95 14.68 2.04
N ARG A 43 -32.54 13.60 1.36
CA ARG A 43 -32.51 12.24 1.89
C ARG A 43 -31.07 11.72 1.83
N PRO A 44 -30.30 11.83 2.94
CA PRO A 44 -28.97 11.24 3.00
C PRO A 44 -29.06 9.71 2.96
N ILE A 45 -28.07 9.07 2.36
CA ILE A 45 -27.90 7.62 2.48
C ILE A 45 -27.34 7.34 3.88
N ILE A 46 -28.07 6.54 4.66
CA ILE A 46 -27.66 6.17 6.03
C ILE A 46 -26.50 5.17 5.93
N GLY A 47 -25.40 5.41 6.64
CA GLY A 47 -24.22 4.52 6.63
C GLY A 47 -23.14 4.87 5.61
N THR A 48 -23.28 5.97 4.85
CA THR A 48 -22.24 6.41 3.89
C THR A 48 -20.87 6.63 4.55
N PRO A 49 -20.72 7.37 5.66
CA PRO A 49 -19.40 7.65 6.21
C PRO A 49 -18.66 6.38 6.65
N GLU A 50 -19.36 5.40 7.21
CA GLU A 50 -18.79 4.12 7.63
C GLU A 50 -18.30 3.30 6.44
N ILE A 51 -19.09 3.21 5.36
CA ILE A 51 -18.70 2.51 4.12
C ILE A 51 -17.46 3.17 3.50
N VAL A 52 -17.44 4.50 3.42
CA VAL A 52 -16.36 5.26 2.82
C VAL A 52 -15.08 5.12 3.65
N GLN A 53 -15.15 5.25 4.97
CA GLN A 53 -14.00 5.09 5.86
C GLN A 53 -13.37 3.69 5.73
N ASN A 54 -14.20 2.65 5.77
CA ASN A 54 -13.75 1.27 5.65
C ASN A 54 -13.14 0.97 4.27
N SER A 55 -13.74 1.52 3.21
CA SER A 55 -13.25 1.35 1.84
C SER A 55 -11.92 2.08 1.63
N LEU A 56 -11.77 3.31 2.14
CA LEU A 56 -10.52 4.08 2.02
C LEU A 56 -9.35 3.36 2.70
N ALA A 57 -9.57 2.78 3.89
CA ALA A 57 -8.57 1.96 4.55
C ALA A 57 -8.19 0.74 3.69
N ALA A 58 -9.17 -0.01 3.18
CA ALA A 58 -8.91 -1.17 2.33
C ALA A 58 -8.12 -0.80 1.05
N ILE A 59 -8.53 0.28 0.37
CA ILE A 59 -7.89 0.77 -0.86
C ILE A 59 -6.44 1.16 -0.59
N ALA A 60 -6.19 1.90 0.50
CA ALA A 60 -4.83 2.32 0.86
C ALA A 60 -3.90 1.11 0.99
N PHE A 61 -4.31 0.08 1.73
CA PHE A 61 -3.50 -1.14 1.90
C PHE A 61 -3.41 -2.02 0.63
N LEU A 62 -4.38 -1.95 -0.29
CA LEU A 62 -4.27 -2.61 -1.60
C LEU A 62 -3.22 -1.96 -2.51
N MET A 63 -3.12 -0.63 -2.47
CA MET A 63 -2.21 0.15 -3.32
C MET A 63 -0.80 0.25 -2.74
N LEU A 64 -0.66 0.25 -1.41
CA LEU A 64 0.60 0.44 -0.68
C LEU A 64 1.76 -0.48 -1.13
N PRO A 65 1.54 -1.79 -1.39
CA PRO A 65 2.60 -2.67 -1.87
C PRO A 65 3.20 -2.16 -3.17
N TRP A 66 2.35 -1.88 -4.17
CA TRP A 66 2.81 -1.42 -5.48
C TRP A 66 3.50 -0.05 -5.40
N ALA A 67 2.97 0.88 -4.62
CA ALA A 67 3.62 2.18 -4.39
C ALA A 67 5.02 2.02 -3.78
N THR A 68 5.18 1.08 -2.84
CA THR A 68 6.47 0.72 -2.24
C THR A 68 7.41 0.08 -3.27
N HIS A 69 6.86 -0.70 -4.22
CA HIS A 69 7.62 -1.28 -5.34
C HIS A 69 8.28 -0.21 -6.19
N LEU A 70 7.49 0.77 -6.60
CA LEU A 70 7.93 1.85 -7.47
C LEU A 70 8.89 2.81 -6.77
N GLY A 71 9.02 2.72 -5.43
CA GLY A 71 9.84 3.65 -4.66
C GLY A 71 9.30 5.08 -4.73
N GLN A 72 7.99 5.24 -4.89
CA GLN A 72 7.33 6.56 -4.95
C GLN A 72 7.24 7.24 -3.57
N HIS A 73 7.61 6.54 -2.50
CA HIS A 73 7.78 7.13 -1.18
C HIS A 73 8.93 8.13 -1.22
N VAL A 74 8.59 9.39 -1.53
CA VAL A 74 9.47 10.58 -1.60
C VAL A 74 10.94 10.18 -1.74
N ARG A 75 11.28 9.61 -2.90
CA ARG A 75 12.68 9.41 -3.27
C ARG A 75 13.22 10.82 -3.35
N SER A 76 13.88 11.27 -2.29
CA SER A 76 14.47 12.60 -2.22
C SER A 76 15.63 12.62 -3.22
N THR A 77 15.29 12.83 -4.48
CA THR A 77 16.24 13.12 -5.56
C THR A 77 17.07 14.34 -5.16
N MET A 78 16.47 15.31 -4.45
CA MET A 78 17.18 16.46 -3.88
C MET A 78 18.32 16.11 -2.92
N ILE A 79 18.21 15.05 -2.10
CA ILE A 79 19.28 14.64 -1.18
C ILE A 79 20.27 13.69 -1.85
N LYS A 80 19.80 12.82 -2.76
CA LYS A 80 20.67 11.89 -3.50
C LYS A 80 21.62 12.61 -4.46
N ASP A 81 21.19 13.71 -5.08
CA ASP A 81 22.01 14.46 -6.03
C ASP A 81 23.21 15.19 -5.37
N LYS A 82 23.19 15.35 -4.04
CA LYS A 82 24.26 16.00 -3.28
C LYS A 82 25.15 15.04 -2.47
N LEU A 83 24.86 13.75 -2.45
CA LEU A 83 25.61 12.76 -1.66
C LEU A 83 26.47 11.84 -2.54
N PRO A 84 27.67 11.44 -2.11
CA PRO A 84 28.44 10.39 -2.78
C PRO A 84 27.66 9.08 -2.80
N GLU A 85 27.81 8.29 -3.88
CA GLU A 85 27.01 7.06 -4.17
C GLU A 85 26.81 6.16 -2.94
N ARG A 86 27.85 6.00 -2.11
CA ARG A 86 27.82 5.17 -0.90
C ARG A 86 26.87 5.69 0.19
N GLY A 87 26.75 7.01 0.35
CA GLY A 87 25.83 7.62 1.31
C GLY A 87 24.37 7.46 0.89
N GLY A 88 24.10 7.50 -0.43
CA GLY A 88 22.78 7.25 -0.99
C GLY A 88 22.24 5.85 -0.67
N TYR A 89 23.08 4.82 -0.76
CA TYR A 89 22.69 3.44 -0.42
C TYR A 89 22.40 3.26 1.06
N ILE A 90 23.18 3.89 1.96
CA ILE A 90 22.97 3.78 3.40
C ILE A 90 21.61 4.39 3.79
N ILE A 91 21.32 5.60 3.31
CA ILE A 91 20.03 6.26 3.56
C ILE A 91 18.86 5.44 3.02
N GLU A 92 19.02 4.84 1.83
CA GLU A 92 17.99 3.98 1.24
C GLU A 92 17.75 2.71 2.06
N ILE A 93 18.81 2.06 2.54
CA ILE A 93 18.70 0.91 3.45
C ILE A 93 17.99 1.31 4.74
N PHE A 94 18.36 2.42 5.36
CA PHE A 94 17.69 2.91 6.58
C PHE A 94 16.21 3.25 6.34
N ALA A 95 15.89 3.92 5.24
CA ALA A 95 14.51 4.27 4.90
C ALA A 95 13.64 3.01 4.74
N PHE A 96 14.12 2.01 4.00
CA PHE A 96 13.39 0.76 3.83
C PHE A 96 13.40 -0.11 5.10
N LEU A 97 14.42 -0.03 5.95
CA LEU A 97 14.44 -0.70 7.25
C LEU A 97 13.35 -0.15 8.17
N ILE A 98 13.23 1.18 8.26
CA ILE A 98 12.17 1.86 9.01
C ILE A 98 10.80 1.50 8.42
N GLY A 99 10.67 1.50 7.09
CA GLY A 99 9.44 1.05 6.42
C GLY A 99 9.07 -0.39 6.74
N ALA A 100 10.03 -1.32 6.70
CA ALA A 100 9.81 -2.73 7.05
C ALA A 100 9.36 -2.89 8.51
N LEU A 101 10.00 -2.18 9.44
CA LEU A 101 9.61 -2.19 10.85
C LEU A 101 8.20 -1.63 11.07
N LEU A 102 7.88 -0.54 10.39
CA LEU A 102 6.55 0.07 10.44
C LEU A 102 5.48 -0.90 9.92
N PHE A 103 5.68 -1.53 8.77
CA PHE A 103 4.73 -2.51 8.24
C PHE A 103 4.63 -3.76 9.11
N ALA A 104 5.74 -4.25 9.67
CA ALA A 104 5.72 -5.35 10.63
C ALA A 104 4.92 -5.00 11.88
N PHE A 105 5.05 -3.77 12.38
CA PHE A 105 4.28 -3.28 13.52
C PHE A 105 2.79 -3.16 13.18
N ILE A 106 2.44 -2.70 11.97
CA ILE A 106 1.04 -2.67 11.50
C ILE A 106 0.45 -4.09 11.47
N VAL A 107 1.19 -5.08 10.98
CA VAL A 107 0.73 -6.49 10.98
C VAL A 107 0.49 -6.97 12.40
N TYR A 108 1.43 -6.71 13.31
CA TYR A 108 1.30 -7.08 14.72
C TYR A 108 0.08 -6.41 15.38
N ALA A 109 -0.05 -5.09 15.24
CA ALA A 109 -1.14 -4.32 15.82
C ALA A 109 -2.51 -4.64 15.20
N SER A 110 -2.55 -5.04 13.94
CA SER A 110 -3.81 -5.38 13.23
C SER A 110 -4.22 -6.84 13.44
N TRP A 111 -3.36 -7.69 13.99
CA TRP A 111 -3.62 -9.11 14.17
C TRP A 111 -4.75 -9.37 15.17
N GLU A 112 -4.67 -8.77 16.36
CA GLU A 112 -5.69 -8.94 17.40
C GLU A 112 -7.06 -8.35 16.97
N PRO A 113 -7.14 -7.12 16.43
CA PRO A 113 -8.39 -6.58 15.87
C PRO A 113 -8.97 -7.45 14.74
N MET A 114 -8.15 -8.02 13.86
CA MET A 114 -8.61 -8.90 12.78
C MET A 114 -9.27 -10.16 13.33
N VAL A 115 -8.64 -10.82 14.30
CA VAL A 115 -9.18 -12.04 14.93
C VAL A 115 -10.48 -11.73 15.66
N PHE A 116 -10.49 -10.66 16.45
CA PHE A 116 -11.66 -10.23 17.20
C PHE A 116 -12.85 -9.88 16.27
N ALA A 117 -12.61 -9.08 15.24
CA ALA A 117 -13.63 -8.69 14.27
C ALA A 117 -14.19 -9.89 13.50
N THR A 118 -13.35 -10.89 13.19
CA THR A 118 -13.77 -12.13 12.52
C THR A 118 -14.62 -13.01 13.43
N GLN A 119 -14.30 -13.09 14.73
CA GLN A 119 -15.04 -13.92 15.69
C GLN A 119 -16.43 -13.38 16.00
N ILE A 120 -16.56 -12.07 16.15
CA ILE A 120 -17.83 -11.44 16.53
C ILE A 120 -18.71 -11.14 15.29
N LYS A 121 -18.17 -11.33 14.08
CA LYS A 121 -18.75 -10.81 12.83
C LYS A 121 -19.11 -9.35 13.01
N ASP A 122 -18.11 -8.56 13.40
CA ASP A 122 -18.33 -7.21 13.88
C ASP A 122 -19.00 -6.33 12.80
N PHE A 123 -20.06 -5.64 13.22
CA PHE A 123 -20.88 -4.76 12.39
C PHE A 123 -20.81 -3.36 12.99
N GLN A 124 -20.27 -2.41 12.23
CA GLN A 124 -20.24 -1.00 12.64
C GLN A 124 -21.36 -0.21 11.96
N GLY A 125 -21.93 0.76 12.70
CA GLY A 125 -22.98 1.68 12.24
C GLY A 125 -24.23 1.65 13.12
N GLU A 126 -24.67 2.83 13.59
CA GLU A 126 -25.89 2.98 14.41
C GLU A 126 -27.19 2.85 13.58
N GLY A 127 -27.11 2.98 12.25
CA GLY A 127 -28.23 2.84 11.31
C GLY A 127 -28.09 1.67 10.34
N LEU A 128 -27.05 1.66 9.50
CA LEU A 128 -26.73 0.58 8.57
C LEU A 128 -25.54 -0.23 9.10
N ARG A 129 -25.77 -1.50 9.42
CA ARG A 129 -24.74 -2.40 9.94
C ARG A 129 -23.79 -2.83 8.81
N VAL A 130 -22.62 -2.18 8.72
CA VAL A 130 -21.59 -2.48 7.73
C VAL A 130 -20.61 -3.52 8.31
N PRO A 131 -20.38 -4.65 7.64
CA PRO A 131 -19.43 -5.66 8.12
C PRO A 131 -17.99 -5.13 8.00
N ILE A 132 -17.29 -4.99 9.12
CA ILE A 132 -15.92 -4.44 9.13
C ILE A 132 -14.84 -5.53 9.02
N TYR A 133 -15.16 -6.77 9.40
CA TYR A 133 -14.22 -7.88 9.40
C TYR A 133 -13.45 -8.10 8.07
N PRO A 134 -14.02 -7.88 6.86
CA PRO A 134 -13.27 -8.09 5.61
C PRO A 134 -12.14 -7.07 5.41
N VAL A 135 -12.30 -5.86 5.95
CA VAL A 135 -11.32 -4.79 5.81
C VAL A 135 -10.04 -5.11 6.57
N TRP A 136 -10.15 -5.70 7.75
CA TRP A 136 -8.99 -6.13 8.54
C TRP A 136 -8.14 -7.18 7.81
N TRP A 137 -8.76 -8.11 7.10
CA TRP A 137 -8.05 -9.08 6.24
C TRP A 137 -7.26 -8.40 5.13
N VAL A 138 -7.88 -7.40 4.50
CA VAL A 138 -7.23 -6.59 3.45
C VAL A 138 -6.04 -5.80 4.00
N ILE A 139 -6.19 -5.20 5.18
CA ILE A 139 -5.12 -4.44 5.85
C ILE A 139 -3.93 -5.35 6.13
N VAL A 140 -4.16 -6.51 6.76
CA VAL A 140 -3.09 -7.46 7.09
C VAL A 140 -2.42 -7.99 5.82
N PHE A 141 -3.20 -8.33 4.79
CA PHE A 141 -2.67 -8.77 3.51
C PHE A 141 -1.78 -7.72 2.85
N GLY A 142 -2.25 -6.47 2.74
CA GLY A 142 -1.50 -5.36 2.16
C GLY A 142 -0.24 -5.01 2.96
N ALA A 143 -0.31 -5.07 4.29
CA ALA A 143 0.83 -4.81 5.16
C ALA A 143 1.91 -5.90 5.04
N VAL A 144 1.52 -7.19 4.95
CA VAL A 144 2.46 -8.31 4.72
C VAL A 144 3.13 -8.17 3.36
N GLN A 145 2.38 -7.86 2.30
CA GLN A 145 2.96 -7.62 0.98
C GLN A 145 3.93 -6.43 0.98
N SER A 146 3.58 -5.33 1.65
CA SER A 146 4.45 -4.14 1.74
C SER A 146 5.74 -4.44 2.51
N CYS A 147 5.65 -5.22 3.59
CA CYS A 147 6.82 -5.69 4.34
C CYS A 147 7.77 -6.53 3.47
N TYR A 148 7.23 -7.47 2.69
CA TYR A 148 8.03 -8.24 1.73
C TYR A 148 8.78 -7.33 0.75
N GLN A 149 8.11 -6.31 0.23
CA GLN A 149 8.72 -5.40 -0.73
C GLN A 149 9.81 -4.52 -0.13
N CYS A 150 9.65 -4.04 1.10
CA CYS A 150 10.72 -3.35 1.82
C CYS A 150 11.95 -4.27 1.96
N ILE A 151 11.76 -5.54 2.34
CA ILE A 151 12.85 -6.51 2.46
C ILE A 151 13.55 -6.73 1.12
N SER A 152 12.80 -6.95 0.03
CA SER A 152 13.38 -7.13 -1.30
C SER A 152 14.19 -5.91 -1.77
N LYS A 153 13.77 -4.69 -1.41
CA LYS A 153 14.53 -3.45 -1.69
C LYS A 153 15.80 -3.35 -0.86
N ILE A 154 15.76 -3.70 0.44
CA ILE A 154 16.94 -3.76 1.30
C ILE A 154 17.97 -4.74 0.75
N VAL A 155 17.55 -5.96 0.38
CA VAL A 155 18.44 -6.98 -0.18
C VAL A 155 19.11 -6.47 -1.46
N ARG A 156 18.35 -5.84 -2.37
CA ARG A 156 18.91 -5.24 -3.59
C ARG A 156 19.91 -4.13 -3.29
N ALA A 157 19.59 -3.22 -2.35
CA ALA A 157 20.50 -2.16 -1.96
C ALA A 157 21.81 -2.69 -1.34
N VAL A 158 21.75 -3.75 -0.53
CA VAL A 158 22.93 -4.40 0.07
C VAL A 158 23.76 -5.14 -0.99
N LEU A 159 23.12 -5.81 -1.94
CA LEU A 159 23.82 -6.47 -3.05
C LEU A 159 24.54 -5.47 -3.96
N LEU A 160 23.90 -4.34 -4.28
CA LEU A 160 24.51 -3.26 -5.05
C LEU A 160 25.67 -2.59 -4.30
N PHE A 161 25.57 -2.48 -2.96
CA PHE A 161 26.67 -1.99 -2.13
C PHE A 161 27.88 -2.94 -2.13
N LYS A 162 27.65 -4.26 -2.15
CA LYS A 162 28.71 -5.29 -2.18
C LYS A 162 29.28 -5.56 -3.58
N GLY A 163 28.49 -5.40 -4.64
CA GLY A 163 28.87 -5.65 -6.03
C GLY A 163 28.88 -4.37 -6.85
N LYS A 164 30.00 -3.65 -6.88
CA LYS A 164 30.11 -2.40 -7.64
C LYS A 164 30.25 -2.65 -9.15
N LYS A 165 29.14 -2.65 -9.89
CA LYS A 165 28.95 -2.11 -11.27
C LYS A 165 27.51 -2.41 -11.75
N GLY A 166 26.83 -1.38 -12.26
CA GLY A 166 25.55 -1.52 -12.96
C GLY A 166 24.53 -0.43 -12.65
N VAL A 167 24.94 0.84 -12.67
CA VAL A 167 24.00 1.99 -12.66
C VAL A 167 23.29 2.13 -14.03
N GLU A 168 23.60 1.29 -15.02
CA GLU A 168 22.96 1.27 -16.34
C GLU A 168 21.65 0.45 -16.42
N ASP A 169 21.42 -0.54 -15.54
CA ASP A 169 20.18 -1.36 -15.62
C ASP A 169 18.95 -0.71 -14.98
N LEU A 170 19.07 0.51 -14.42
CA LEU A 170 17.95 1.27 -13.86
C LEU A 170 17.37 2.32 -14.83
N ASN A 171 17.99 2.52 -15.99
CA ASN A 171 17.51 3.47 -17.00
C ASN A 171 16.76 2.81 -18.17
N GLU A 172 16.82 1.48 -18.34
CA GLU A 172 16.11 0.80 -19.44
C GLU A 172 14.71 0.28 -19.08
N GLU A 173 14.39 -0.02 -17.81
CA GLU A 173 13.03 -0.47 -17.43
C GLU A 173 12.13 0.66 -16.91
N GLY A 174 12.64 1.89 -16.80
CA GLY A 174 11.96 3.05 -16.20
C GLY A 174 11.79 4.25 -17.11
N GLY A 175 11.95 4.07 -18.43
CA GLY A 175 11.64 5.08 -19.43
C GLY A 175 10.18 5.50 -19.34
N ILE A 176 9.92 6.56 -18.56
CA ILE A 176 8.72 7.38 -18.71
C ILE A 176 8.85 8.07 -20.07
N GLN A 177 8.30 7.43 -21.09
CA GLN A 177 7.46 8.09 -22.08
C GLN A 177 6.06 7.58 -21.71
N ILE A 178 5.24 8.31 -20.98
CA ILE A 178 4.57 9.58 -21.30
C ILE A 178 4.25 10.30 -19.98
#